data_AF-A0A7W0BV99-F1
#
_entry.id   AF-A0A7W0BV99-F1
#
_cell.length_a   1.000
_cell.length_b   1.000
_cell.length_c   1.000
_cell.angle_alpha   90.00
_cell.angle_beta   90.00
_cell.angle_gamma   90.00
#
_symmetry.space_group_name_H-M   'P 1'
#
loop_
_entity.id
_entity.type
_entity.pdbx_description
1 polymer ?
#
loop_
_entity_poly.entity_id
_entity_poly.type
_entity_poly.pdbx_seq_one_letter_code
_entity_poly.pdbx_strand_id
1 'polypeptide(L)' 'MGDVIEFTKVPEMDEKIKVKVLELRRYPTFEEMYKDIPFSLFDCEGWTLEEMINSTYEIYSKEQEQRWGVLAIKIQLIES' A
#
# COMPACT_ATOMS: atom_id res chain seq x y z
N MET A 1 0.49 13.16 -10.03
CA MET A 1 -0.74 12.49 -10.53
C MET A 1 -0.57 12.28 -12.01
N GLY A 2 -0.79 11.05 -12.48
CA GLY A 2 -0.38 10.65 -13.84
C GLY A 2 1.02 10.03 -13.91
N ASP A 3 1.68 9.89 -12.76
CA ASP A 3 2.97 9.22 -12.63
C ASP A 3 2.79 7.70 -12.86
N VAL A 4 3.85 7.06 -13.36
CA VAL A 4 3.91 5.62 -13.58
C VAL A 4 4.89 5.02 -12.59
N ILE A 5 4.50 3.93 -11.93
CA ILE A 5 5.37 3.13 -11.07
C ILE A 5 5.68 1.83 -11.80
N GLU A 6 6.96 1.49 -11.92
CA GLU A 6 7.42 0.18 -12.39
C GLU A 6 7.75 -0.69 -11.18
N PHE A 7 7.05 -1.81 -11.05
CA PHE A 7 7.39 -2.86 -10.08
C PHE A 7 8.25 -3.91 -10.75
N THR A 8 9.24 -4.42 -10.04
CA THR A 8 10.15 -5.48 -10.50
C THR A 8 10.09 -6.63 -9.52
N LYS A 9 9.91 -7.86 -10.03
CA LYS A 9 9.92 -9.08 -9.21
C LYS A 9 11.33 -9.35 -8.71
N VAL A 10 11.48 -9.63 -7.42
CA VAL A 10 12.75 -9.95 -6.78
C VAL A 10 12.80 -11.43 -6.36
N PRO A 11 13.98 -12.09 -6.38
CA PRO A 11 15.29 -11.54 -6.75
C PRO A 11 15.64 -11.57 -8.25
N GLU A 12 14.84 -12.23 -9.10
CA GLU A 12 15.21 -12.51 -10.49
C GLU A 12 15.30 -11.26 -11.40
N MET A 13 14.54 -10.21 -11.07
CA MET A 13 14.52 -8.91 -11.74
C MET A 13 14.15 -8.94 -13.25
N ASP A 14 13.61 -10.04 -13.75
CA ASP A 14 13.24 -10.26 -15.14
C ASP A 14 11.76 -9.95 -15.43
N GLU A 15 10.88 -10.15 -14.46
CA GLU A 15 9.46 -9.81 -14.56
C GLU A 15 9.17 -8.39 -14.03
N LYS A 16 8.42 -7.61 -14.82
CA LYS A 16 8.08 -6.22 -14.51
C LYS A 16 6.64 -5.90 -14.86
N ILE A 17 6.00 -5.09 -14.03
CA ILE A 17 4.68 -4.52 -14.33
C ILE A 17 4.73 -3.00 -14.19
N LYS A 18 3.92 -2.30 -14.99
CA LYS A 18 3.73 -0.84 -14.86
C LYS A 18 2.31 -0.53 -14.45
N VAL A 19 2.20 0.42 -13.54
CA VAL A 19 0.91 0.91 -13.06
C VAL A 19 0.84 2.43 -13.16
N LYS A 20 -0.37 2.96 -13.36
CA LYS A 20 -0.65 4.39 -13.29
C LYS A 20 -1.14 4.76 -11.90
N VAL A 21 -0.61 5.83 -11.32
CA VAL A 21 -1.12 6.40 -10.07
C VAL A 21 -2.42 7.15 -10.33
N LEU A 22 -3.51 6.66 -9.75
CA LEU A 22 -4.85 7.25 -9.86
C LEU A 22 -5.13 8.26 -8.75
N GLU A 23 -4.69 7.97 -7.52
CA GLU A 23 -4.99 8.79 -6.34
C GLU A 23 -3.93 8.61 -5.25
N LEU A 24 -3.71 9.66 -4.46
CA LEU A 24 -2.84 9.67 -3.30
C LEU A 24 -3.64 10.20 -2.10
N ARG A 25 -3.70 9.43 -1.00
CA ARG A 25 -4.36 9.86 0.24
C ARG A 25 -3.40 9.73 1.41
N ARG A 26 -3.31 10.78 2.23
CA ARG A 26 -2.45 10.82 3.41
C ARG A 26 -3.28 10.59 4.66
N TYR A 27 -2.75 9.78 5.56
CA TYR A 27 -3.35 9.51 6.87
C TYR A 27 -2.31 9.69 7.97
N PRO A 28 -2.74 10.06 9.19
CA PRO A 28 -1.87 10.07 10.35
C PRO A 28 -1.36 8.68 10.74
N THR A 29 -2.21 7.65 10.59
CA THR A 29 -1.92 6.26 10.98
C THR A 29 -2.46 5.24 9.98
N PHE A 30 -1.92 4.03 10.00
CA PHE A 30 -2.41 2.86 9.26
C PHE A 30 -3.80 2.48 9.73
N GLU A 31 -4.09 2.61 11.03
CA GLU A 31 -5.43 2.35 11.56
C GLU A 31 -6.49 3.24 10.91
N GLU A 32 -6.22 4.54 10.79
CA GLU A 32 -7.12 5.47 10.10
C GLU A 32 -7.26 5.14 8.61
N MET A 33 -6.16 4.78 7.94
CA MET A 33 -6.18 4.37 6.53
C MET A 33 -7.06 3.13 6.33
N TYR A 34 -6.89 2.09 7.13
CA TYR A 34 -7.64 0.84 7.01
C TYR A 34 -9.12 1.01 7.41
N LYS A 35 -9.45 1.95 8.29
CA LYS A 35 -10.84 2.29 8.57
C LYS A 35 -11.53 3.01 7.40
N ASP A 36 -10.79 3.74 6.56
CA ASP A 36 -11.33 4.48 5.41
C ASP A 36 -11.37 3.65 4.12
N ILE A 37 -10.41 2.75 3.90
CA ILE A 37 -10.23 2.03 2.63
C ILE A 37 -10.67 0.56 2.77
N PRO A 38 -11.57 0.05 1.91
CA PRO A 38 -12.00 -1.35 1.94
C PRO A 38 -10.85 -2.35 1.81
N PHE A 39 -10.87 -3.41 2.61
CA PHE A 39 -9.80 -4.42 2.66
C PHE A 39 -9.63 -5.20 1.35
N SER A 40 -10.70 -5.32 0.56
CA SER A 40 -10.67 -5.94 -0.76
C SER A 40 -9.76 -5.19 -1.76
N LEU A 41 -9.42 -3.93 -1.50
CA LEU A 41 -8.46 -3.17 -2.32
C LEU A 41 -7.00 -3.43 -1.93
N PHE A 42 -6.75 -4.13 -0.82
CA PHE A 42 -5.42 -4.54 -0.35
C PHE A 42 -5.15 -6.03 -0.54
N ASP A 43 -6.08 -6.77 -1.18
CA ASP A 43 -6.04 -8.24 -1.27
C ASP A 43 -6.07 -8.94 0.11
N CYS A 44 -6.70 -8.29 1.09
CA CYS A 44 -6.82 -8.79 2.48
C CYS A 44 -8.29 -8.97 2.87
N GLU A 45 -9.13 -9.41 1.93
CA GLU A 45 -10.53 -9.69 2.23
C GLU A 45 -10.66 -10.79 3.30
N GLY A 46 -11.54 -10.56 4.28
CA GLY A 46 -11.73 -11.47 5.42
C GLY A 46 -10.79 -11.24 6.60
N TRP A 47 -9.78 -10.38 6.47
CA TRP A 47 -8.90 -10.01 7.58
C TRP A 47 -9.61 -9.08 8.56
N THR A 48 -9.15 -9.10 9.80
CA THR A 48 -9.48 -8.12 10.84
C THR A 48 -8.56 -6.91 10.76
N LEU A 49 -9.01 -5.78 11.33
CA LEU A 49 -8.18 -4.57 11.43
C LEU A 49 -6.89 -4.82 12.22
N GLU A 50 -6.94 -5.66 13.26
CA GLU A 50 -5.78 -6.02 14.07
C GLU A 50 -4.74 -6.79 13.26
N GLU A 51 -5.17 -7.76 12.45
CA GLU A 51 -4.27 -8.52 11.56
C GLU A 51 -3.58 -7.59 10.54
N MET A 52 -4.34 -6.68 9.91
CA MET A 52 -3.78 -5.68 8.98
C MET A 52 -2.68 -4.84 9.64
N ILE A 53 -2.98 -4.29 10.83
CA ILE A 53 -2.05 -3.42 11.56
C ILE A 53 -0.81 -4.20 12.00
N ASN A 54 -0.99 -5.39 12.58
CA ASN A 54 0.11 -6.20 13.07
C ASN A 54 1.06 -6.62 11.94
N SER A 55 0.54 -7.12 10.81
CA SER A 55 1.37 -7.48 9.65
C SER A 55 2.07 -6.27 9.04
N THR A 56 1.44 -5.11 9.02
CA THR A 56 2.06 -3.87 8.53
C THR A 56 3.26 -3.46 9.42
N TYR A 57 3.16 -3.66 10.73
CA TYR A 57 4.24 -3.36 11.66
C TYR A 57 5.42 -4.35 11.63
N GLU A 58 5.30 -5.46 10.91
CA GLU A 58 6.45 -6.31 10.57
C GLU A 58 7.36 -5.66 9.51
N ILE A 59 6.83 -4.70 8.74
CA ILE A 59 7.52 -4.01 7.64
C ILE A 59 7.96 -2.59 8.07
N TYR A 60 7.08 -1.87 8.77
CA TYR A 60 7.30 -0.50 9.20
C TYR A 60 7.23 -0.37 10.71
N SER A 61 8.14 0.37 11.34
CA SER A 61 8.06 0.58 12.79
C SER A 61 6.98 1.62 13.14
N LYS A 62 6.41 1.54 14.34
CA LYS A 62 5.45 2.54 14.85
C LYS A 62 6.06 3.94 14.90
N GLU A 63 7.35 4.06 15.16
CA GLU A 63 8.06 5.34 15.15
C GLU A 63 8.17 5.94 13.74
N GLN A 64 8.30 5.11 12.70
CA GLN A 64 8.29 5.58 11.31
C GLN A 64 6.92 6.14 10.95
N GLU A 65 5.85 5.42 11.27
CA GLU A 65 4.47 5.88 11.09
C GLU A 65 4.25 7.22 11.81
N GLN A 66 4.59 7.32 13.11
CA GLN A 66 4.41 8.57 13.85
C GLN A 66 5.18 9.75 13.27
N ARG A 67 6.37 9.49 12.71
CA ARG A 67 7.23 10.55 12.17
C ARG A 67 6.81 11.00 10.75
N TRP A 68 6.25 10.10 9.94
CA TRP A 68 6.03 10.36 8.50
C TRP A 68 4.55 10.29 8.09
N GLY A 69 3.70 9.71 8.93
CA GLY A 69 2.34 9.31 8.59
C GLY A 69 2.32 8.16 7.58
N VAL A 70 1.18 8.02 6.91
CA VAL A 70 0.89 6.97 5.93
C VAL A 70 0.41 7.57 4.62
N LEU A 71 0.79 6.94 3.51
CA LEU A 71 0.35 7.32 2.17
C LEU A 71 -0.28 6.11 1.47
N ALA A 72 -1.60 6.14 1.28
CA ALA A 72 -2.28 5.20 0.41
C ALA A 72 -2.08 5.62 -1.05
N ILE A 73 -1.63 4.69 -1.89
CA ILE A 73 -1.42 4.91 -3.32
C ILE A 73 -2.40 4.02 -4.08
N LYS A 74 -3.41 4.64 -4.71
CA LYS A 74 -4.34 3.91 -5.57
C LYS A 74 -3.76 3.82 -6.97
N ILE A 75 -3.63 2.59 -7.47
CA ILE A 75 -2.96 2.29 -8.75
C ILE A 75 -3.87 1.51 -9.69
N GLN A 76 -3.56 1.55 -10.98
CA GLN A 76 -4.18 0.75 -12.02
C GLN A 76 -3.11 0.12 -12.89
N LEU A 77 -3.18 -1.20 -13.10
CA LEU A 77 -2.31 -1.92 -14.03
C LEU A 77 -2.49 -1.39 -15.45
N ILE A 78 -1.37 -1.11 -16.12
CA ILE A 78 -1.37 -0.63 -17.51
C ILE A 78 -0.46 -1.48 -18.42
N GLU A 79 0.50 -2.23 -17.88
CA GLU A 79 1.40 -3.13 -18.61
C GLU A 79 1.88 -4.24 -17.67
N SER A 80 1.98 -5.48 -18.15
CA SER A 80 2.42 -6.67 -17.40
C SER A 80 3.25 -7.62 -18.25
#